data_AF-A0A816YYN0-F1
#
_entry.id   AF-A0A816YYN0-F1
#
_cell.length_a   1.000
_cell.length_b   1.000
_cell.length_c   1.000
_cell.angle_alpha   90.00
_cell.angle_beta   90.00
_cell.angle_gamma   90.00
#
_symmetry.space_group_name_H-M   'P 1'
#
loop_
_entity.id
_entity.type
_entity.pdbx_description
1 polymer ?
#
loop_
_entity_poly.entity_id
_entity_poly.type
_entity_poly.pdbx_seq_one_letter_code
_entity_poly.pdbx_strand_id
1 'polypeptide(L)' 'LVVLVRKIHIFSFPNQCRLLHTIDTRDNPRGLCELSNTDGSLLVFPFNAKTKGG' A
#
# COMPACT_ATOMS: atom_id res chain seq x y z
N LEU A 1 -2.03 -0.39 8.69
CA LEU A 1 -1.50 0.14 7.40
C LEU A 1 -1.50 1.66 7.49
N VAL A 2 -0.46 2.33 6.99
CA VAL A 2 -0.42 3.80 6.89
C VAL A 2 -0.10 4.18 5.45
N VAL A 3 -0.95 4.98 4.82
CA VAL A 3 -0.79 5.43 3.43
C VAL A 3 -0.31 6.88 3.43
N LEU A 4 0.84 7.12 2.82
CA LEU A 4 1.41 8.44 2.58
C LEU A 4 1.38 8.73 1.08
N VAL A 5 1.62 9.98 0.69
CA VAL A 5 1.58 10.41 -0.72
C VAL A 5 2.51 9.60 -1.62
N ARG A 6 3.66 9.13 -1.12
CA ARG A 6 4.64 8.35 -1.92
C ARG A 6 5.08 7.04 -1.26
N LYS A 7 4.47 6.64 -0.15
CA LYS A 7 4.86 5.46 0.62
C LYS A 7 3.66 4.76 1.23
N ILE A 8 3.73 3.45 1.38
CA ILE A 8 2.79 2.68 2.19
C ILE A 8 3.58 1.90 3.23
N HIS A 9 3.22 2.05 4.51
CA HIS A 9 3.83 1.32 5.61
C HIS A 9 2.88 0.20 6.09
N ILE A 10 3.41 -1.02 6.11
CA ILE A 10 2.72 -2.23 6.57
C ILE A 10 3.23 -2.56 7.96
N PHE A 11 2.31 -2.72 8.90
CA PHE A 11 2.62 -3.03 10.30
C PHE A 11 1.92 -4.32 10.73
N SER A 12 2.54 -5.06 11.67
CA SER A 12 1.90 -6.19 12.34
C SER A 12 0.93 -5.72 13.43
N PHE A 13 -0.22 -6.36 13.53
CA PHE A 13 -1.23 -6.17 14.58
C PHE A 13 -1.88 -7.53 14.91
N PRO A 14 -2.56 -7.70 16.07
CA PRO A 14 -2.70 -6.74 17.16
C PRO A 14 -1.56 -6.81 18.19
N ASN A 15 -0.80 -7.91 18.23
CA ASN A 15 0.08 -8.23 19.36
C ASN A 15 1.24 -7.24 19.54
N GLN A 16 1.98 -6.97 18.47
CA GLN A 16 3.06 -5.99 18.51
C GLN A 16 3.06 -5.16 17.23
N CYS A 17 2.83 -3.85 17.39
CA CYS A 17 2.94 -2.89 16.31
C CYS A 17 4.40 -2.76 15.88
N ARG A 18 4.80 -3.51 14.86
CA ARG A 18 6.13 -3.43 14.24
C ARG A 18 5.97 -3.12 12.77
N LEU A 19 6.85 -2.28 12.24
CA LEU A 19 6.94 -2.07 10.80
C LEU A 19 7.47 -3.35 10.16
N LEU A 20 6.67 -3.96 9.29
CA LEU A 20 7.04 -5.16 8.55
C LEU A 20 7.63 -4.80 7.19
N HIS A 21 7.02 -3.84 6.50
CA HIS A 21 7.44 -3.47 5.15
C HIS A 21 7.10 -2.01 4.82
N THR A 22 7.87 -1.46 3.88
CA THR A 22 7.60 -0.15 3.27
C THR A 22 7.61 -0.31 1.77
N ILE A 23 6.54 0.14 1.13
CA ILE A 23 6.41 0.15 -0.33
C ILE A 23 6.56 1.60 -0.79
N ASP A 24 7.55 1.87 -1.64
CA ASP A 24 7.62 3.13 -2.37
C ASP A 24 6.59 3.13 -3.51
N THR A 25 5.81 4.21 -3.60
CA THR A 25 4.74 4.37 -4.59
C THR A 25 4.96 5.63 -5.42
N ARG A 26 4.25 5.75 -6.54
CA ARG A 26 4.08 7.05 -7.23
C ARG A 26 3.20 7.96 -6.37
N ASP A 27 3.04 9.22 -6.78
CA ASP A 27 2.13 10.14 -6.10
C ASP A 27 0.70 9.58 -6.01
N ASN A 28 0.27 9.30 -4.77
CA ASN A 28 -1.07 8.92 -4.37
C ASN A 28 -1.67 10.03 -3.47
N PRO A 29 -1.94 11.23 -4.02
CA PRO A 29 -2.38 12.39 -3.23
C PRO A 29 -3.74 12.18 -2.57
N ARG A 30 -4.52 11.21 -3.05
CA ARG A 30 -5.83 10.85 -2.52
C ARG A 30 -5.78 9.69 -1.52
N GLY A 31 -4.61 9.10 -1.29
CA GLY A 31 -4.43 7.97 -0.37
C GLY A 31 -5.27 6.74 -0.72
N LEU A 32 -5.59 6.52 -1.99
CA LEU A 32 -6.42 5.40 -2.43
C LEU A 32 -5.69 4.08 -2.16
N CYS A 33 -6.33 3.18 -1.43
CA CYS A 33 -5.80 1.88 -1.06
C CYS A 33 -6.91 1.01 -0.47
N GLU A 34 -6.86 -0.30 -0.69
CA GLU A 34 -7.76 -1.27 -0.06
C GLU A 34 -6.99 -2.51 0.40
N LEU A 35 -7.37 -3.06 1.56
CA LEU A 35 -6.79 -4.26 2.15
C LEU A 35 -7.91 -5.28 2.34
N SER A 36 -7.74 -6.49 1.79
CA SER A 36 -8.73 -7.56 1.95
C SER A 36 -8.78 -8.05 3.39
N ASN A 37 -9.98 -8.36 3.89
CA ASN A 37 -10.20 -8.88 5.25
C ASN A 37 -10.27 -10.44 5.31
N THR A 38 -9.65 -11.14 4.37
CA THR A 38 -9.66 -12.61 4.28
C THR A 38 -8.25 -13.18 4.47
N ASP A 39 -8.16 -14.49 4.71
CA ASP A 39 -6.88 -15.21 4.72
C ASP A 39 -6.15 -15.02 3.37
N GLY A 40 -4.84 -14.73 3.44
CA GLY A 40 -4.03 -14.36 2.27
C GLY A 40 -4.02 -12.87 1.92
N SER A 41 -4.28 -12.00 2.91
CA SER A 41 -4.46 -10.55 2.82
C SER A 41 -3.76 -9.86 1.63
N LEU A 42 -4.57 -9.44 0.64
CA LEU A 42 -4.15 -8.68 -0.53
C LEU A 42 -4.23 -7.18 -0.23
N LEU A 43 -3.18 -6.45 -0.60
CA LEU A 43 -3.13 -5.00 -0.58
C LEU A 43 -3.17 -4.48 -2.02
N VAL A 44 -4.17 -3.67 -2.34
CA VAL A 44 -4.28 -2.99 -3.63
C VAL A 44 -4.16 -1.48 -3.46
N PHE A 45 -3.43 -0.85 -4.37
CA PHE A 45 -3.27 0.60 -4.45
C PHE A 45 -3.01 0.99 -5.91
N PRO A 46 -3.40 2.19 -6.35
CA PRO A 46 -3.18 2.60 -7.72
C PRO A 46 -1.68 2.76 -7.98
N PHE A 47 -1.22 2.13 -9.05
CA PHE A 47 0.10 2.37 -9.61
C PHE A 47 -0.11 2.79 -11.06
N ASN A 48 0.11 4.07 -11.35
CA ASN A 48 0.05 4.56 -12.73
C ASN A 48 1.26 4.00 -13.47
N ALA A 49 1.25 2.79 -14.01
CA ALA A 49 2.21 2.42 -15.03
C ALA A 49 1.89 3.30 -16.25
N LYS A 50 2.82 4.17 -16.68
CA LYS A 50 2.71 4.70 -18.04
C LYS A 50 2.91 3.48 -18.94
N THR A 51 1.84 2.92 -19.50
CA THR A 51 1.96 2.08 -20.68
C THR A 51 2.68 2.92 -21.73
N LYS A 52 3.79 2.42 -22.28
CA LYS A 52 4.37 3.05 -23.46
C LYS A 52 3.33 2.89 -24.56
N GLY A 53 2.68 3.99 -24.93
CA GLY A 53 1.90 4.04 -26.16
C GLY A 53 2.84 3.84 -27.33
N GLY A 54 2.50 2.87 -28.18
CA GLY A 54 3.22 2.45 -29.38
C GLY A 54 2.51 1.24 -29.95
#